data_AF-A0A1F6HL86-F1
#
_entry.id   AF-A0A1F6HL86-F1
#
_cell.length_a   1.000
_cell.length_b   1.000
_cell.length_c   1.000
_cell.angle_alpha   90.00
_cell.angle_beta   90.00
_cell.angle_gamma   90.00
#
_symmetry.space_group_name_H-M   'P 1'
#
loop_
_entity.id
_entity.type
_entity.pdbx_description
1 polymer ?
#
loop_
_entity_poly.entity_id
_entity_poly.type
_entity_poly.pdbx_seq_one_letter_code
_entity_poly.pdbx_strand_id
1 'polypeptide(L)'
;MVTVELINYIRGQLSQGKAKEEIKANLLSQGWNETDINLAFSQSVVNQLATPQPSINTKVITQTQTGKPKNIFDFKNLKWYEWLAMLPAFFLLVQGGAIGAAIGFLGWSLSLKIIRSESKSKVAKIFIVVGITIAYYITYFILGSLFIVLIKGLSGK
;
A
#
# COMPACT_ATOMS: atom_id res chain seq x y z
N MET A 1 16.94 -29.67 -21.32
CA MET A 1 15.64 -30.36 -21.48
C MET A 1 14.73 -29.96 -20.33
N VAL A 2 13.50 -29.54 -20.61
CA VAL A 2 12.52 -29.17 -19.58
C VAL A 2 11.93 -30.45 -18.95
N THR A 3 12.04 -30.61 -17.63
CA THR A 3 11.50 -31.76 -16.90
C THR A 3 10.22 -31.41 -16.14
N VAL A 4 9.37 -32.41 -15.88
CA VAL A 4 8.15 -32.24 -15.07
C VAL A 4 8.48 -31.80 -13.63
N GLU A 5 9.61 -32.27 -13.10
CA GLU A 5 10.11 -31.86 -11.78
C GLU A 5 10.42 -30.37 -11.71
N LEU A 6 11.08 -29.83 -12.75
CA LEU A 6 11.38 -28.40 -12.86
C LEU A 6 10.10 -27.56 -12.89
N ILE A 7 9.09 -28.01 -13.66
CA ILE A 7 7.78 -27.34 -13.75
C ILE A 7 7.06 -27.38 -12.39
N ASN A 8 7.06 -28.53 -11.71
CA ASN A 8 6.40 -28.67 -10.40
C ASN A 8 7.10 -27.84 -9.32
N TYR A 9 8.42 -27.80 -9.34
CA TYR A 9 9.21 -26.96 -8.43
C TYR A 9 8.88 -25.47 -8.65
N ILE A 10 8.92 -24.99 -9.89
CA ILE A 10 8.58 -23.61 -10.24
C ILE A 10 7.16 -23.28 -9.79
N ARG A 11 6.19 -24.18 -10.02
CA ARG A 11 4.80 -23.99 -9.56
C ARG A 11 4.72 -23.85 -8.04
N GLY A 12 5.42 -24.72 -7.30
CA GLY A 12 5.46 -24.67 -5.84
C GLY A 12 6.07 -23.38 -5.30
N GLN A 13 7.11 -22.86 -5.95
CA GLN A 13 7.71 -21.59 -5.53
C GLN A 13 6.82 -20.38 -5.90
N LEU A 14 6.13 -20.44 -7.05
CA LEU A 14 5.17 -19.40 -7.46
C LEU A 14 3.93 -19.35 -6.55
N SER A 15 3.41 -20.50 -6.11
CA SER A 15 2.30 -20.55 -5.15
C SER A 15 2.70 -20.05 -3.75
N GLN A 16 3.98 -20.13 -3.41
CA GLN A 16 4.57 -19.54 -2.20
C GLN A 16 4.83 -18.03 -2.34
N GLY A 17 4.54 -17.42 -3.50
CA GLY A 17 4.72 -15.98 -3.73
C GLY A 17 6.16 -15.54 -3.96
N LYS A 18 7.07 -16.46 -4.25
CA LYS A 18 8.47 -16.12 -4.58
C LYS A 18 8.58 -15.47 -5.95
N ALA A 19 9.50 -14.52 -6.06
CA ALA A 19 9.75 -13.81 -7.31
C ALA A 19 10.38 -14.74 -8.36
N LYS A 20 10.02 -14.55 -9.64
CA LYS A 20 10.56 -15.32 -10.76
C LYS A 20 12.09 -15.25 -10.80
N GLU A 21 12.64 -14.10 -10.48
CA GLU A 21 14.07 -13.80 -10.46
C GLU A 21 14.79 -14.61 -9.37
N GLU A 22 14.17 -14.75 -8.20
CA GLU A 22 14.71 -15.54 -7.08
C GLU A 22 14.72 -17.03 -7.42
N ILE A 23 13.61 -17.53 -7.98
CA ILE A 23 13.49 -18.91 -8.43
C ILE A 23 14.52 -19.22 -9.52
N LYS A 24 14.69 -18.30 -10.48
CA LYS A 24 15.68 -18.43 -11.55
C LYS A 24 17.11 -18.45 -10.99
N ALA A 25 17.45 -17.56 -10.06
CA ALA A 25 18.78 -17.53 -9.44
C ALA A 25 19.10 -18.85 -8.71
N ASN A 26 18.13 -19.40 -7.99
CA ASN A 26 18.28 -20.68 -7.29
C ASN A 26 18.50 -21.84 -8.28
N LEU A 27 17.71 -21.90 -9.35
CA LEU A 27 17.85 -22.93 -10.38
C LEU A 27 19.19 -22.82 -11.13
N LEU A 28 19.64 -21.61 -11.45
CA LEU A 28 20.97 -21.39 -12.04
C LEU A 28 22.09 -21.85 -11.10
N SER A 29 21.97 -21.59 -9.79
CA SER A 29 22.96 -22.06 -8.80
C SER A 29 23.00 -23.59 -8.65
N GLN A 30 21.92 -24.28 -9.01
CA GLN A 30 21.83 -25.73 -9.02
C GLN A 30 22.30 -26.35 -10.35
N GLY A 31 22.79 -25.53 -11.30
CA GLY A 31 23.31 -25.99 -12.59
C GLY A 31 22.25 -26.16 -13.69
N TRP A 32 21.02 -25.66 -13.48
CA TRP A 32 20.01 -25.65 -14.54
C TRP A 32 20.34 -24.62 -15.61
N ASN A 33 20.03 -24.95 -16.87
CA ASN A 33 20.24 -24.06 -17.99
C ASN A 33 19.13 -22.99 -18.06
N GLU A 34 19.52 -21.73 -18.26
CA GLU A 34 18.60 -20.59 -18.40
C GLU A 34 17.50 -20.81 -19.44
N THR A 35 17.84 -21.43 -20.57
CA THR A 35 16.87 -21.70 -21.65
C THR A 35 15.76 -22.65 -21.18
N ASP A 36 16.13 -23.70 -20.45
CA ASP A 36 15.18 -24.67 -19.89
C ASP A 36 14.31 -24.04 -18.80
N ILE A 37 14.90 -23.19 -17.95
CA ILE A 37 14.17 -22.45 -16.91
C ILE A 37 13.11 -21.54 -17.54
N ASN A 38 13.48 -20.76 -18.56
CA ASN A 38 12.55 -19.84 -19.23
C ASN A 38 11.39 -20.58 -19.93
N LEU A 39 11.68 -21.72 -20.56
CA LEU A 39 10.64 -22.57 -21.17
C LEU A 39 9.70 -23.17 -20.11
N ALA A 40 10.25 -23.64 -18.99
CA ALA A 40 9.47 -24.19 -17.88
C ALA A 40 8.54 -23.13 -17.25
N PHE A 41 8.98 -21.88 -17.11
CA PHE A 41 8.14 -20.78 -16.65
C PHE A 41 6.93 -20.56 -17.57
N SER A 42 7.14 -20.52 -18.88
CA SER A 42 6.05 -20.36 -19.85
C SER A 42 5.02 -21.50 -19.76
N GLN A 43 5.48 -22.74 -19.55
CA GLN A 43 4.59 -23.89 -19.40
C GLN A 43 3.85 -23.92 -18.04
N SER A 44 4.49 -23.42 -16.98
CA SER A 44 3.89 -23.36 -15.64
C SER A 44 2.68 -22.42 -15.54
N VAL A 45 2.63 -21.38 -16.39
CA VAL A 45 1.52 -20.42 -16.48
C VAL A 45 0.38 -20.95 -17.36
N VAL A 46 0.69 -21.67 -18.44
CA VAL A 46 -0.31 -22.17 -19.41
C VAL A 46 -1.17 -23.29 -18.82
N ASN A 47 -0.62 -24.16 -17.97
CA ASN A 47 -1.38 -25.26 -17.36
C ASN A 47 -2.23 -24.87 -16.13
N GLN A 48 -2.31 -23.58 -15.76
CA GLN A 48 -3.31 -23.10 -14.79
C GLN A 48 -4.72 -22.94 -15.40
N LEU A 49 -4.87 -23.01 -16.73
CA LEU A 49 -6.15 -22.81 -17.42
C LEU A 49 -6.93 -24.09 -17.75
N ALA A 50 -6.44 -25.29 -17.42
CA ALA A 50 -7.07 -26.54 -17.87
C ALA A 50 -7.15 -27.64 -16.80
N THR A 51 -7.92 -27.41 -15.72
CA THR A 51 -8.55 -28.50 -14.94
C THR A 51 -9.91 -28.05 -14.39
N PRO A 52 -10.98 -28.84 -14.53
CA PRO A 52 -12.31 -28.51 -14.00
C PRO A 52 -12.43 -28.81 -12.48
N GLN A 53 -13.23 -27.97 -11.80
CA GLN A 53 -13.73 -28.02 -10.39
C GLN A 53 -12.87 -27.40 -9.27
N PRO A 54 -13.49 -26.97 -8.14
CA PRO A 54 -14.82 -26.37 -7.93
C PRO A 54 -14.69 -24.94 -7.37
N SER A 55 -15.70 -24.11 -7.64
CA SER A 55 -15.81 -22.72 -7.19
C SER A 55 -15.77 -22.57 -5.67
N ILE A 56 -14.64 -22.12 -5.14
CA ILE A 56 -14.60 -21.44 -3.85
C ILE A 56 -14.53 -19.95 -4.12
N ASN A 57 -15.62 -19.27 -3.78
CA ASN A 57 -15.67 -17.82 -3.62
C ASN A 57 -14.53 -17.39 -2.70
N THR A 58 -13.45 -16.89 -3.28
CA THR A 58 -12.53 -16.02 -2.56
C THR A 58 -12.14 -14.94 -3.54
N LYS A 59 -12.53 -13.71 -3.18
CA LYS A 59 -12.09 -12.47 -3.79
C LYS A 59 -10.57 -12.38 -3.62
N VAL A 60 -9.81 -13.08 -4.45
CA VAL A 60 -8.36 -12.96 -4.52
C VAL A 60 -8.09 -11.66 -5.24
N ILE A 61 -7.97 -10.59 -4.45
CA ILE A 61 -7.55 -9.29 -4.95
C ILE A 61 -6.13 -9.48 -5.46
N THR A 62 -6.02 -9.53 -6.78
CA THR A 62 -4.77 -9.53 -7.52
C THR A 62 -4.06 -8.21 -7.23
N GLN A 63 -2.96 -8.26 -6.48
CA GLN A 63 -2.01 -7.16 -6.35
C GLN A 63 -0.64 -7.70 -6.66
N THR A 64 -0.25 -7.50 -7.91
CA THR A 64 1.12 -7.64 -8.38
C THR A 64 1.96 -6.58 -7.66
N GLN A 65 2.66 -6.94 -6.58
CA GLN A 65 3.75 -6.12 -6.03
C GLN A 65 5.08 -6.82 -6.25
N THR A 66 5.52 -6.78 -7.50
CA THR A 66 6.93 -6.87 -7.88
C THR A 66 7.62 -5.55 -7.59
N GLY A 67 8.75 -5.57 -6.88
CA GLY A 67 9.85 -4.65 -7.13
C GLY A 67 10.02 -3.46 -6.17
N LYS A 68 11.16 -3.49 -5.46
CA LYS A 68 11.81 -2.43 -4.66
C LYS A 68 11.06 -1.93 -3.42
N PRO A 69 11.79 -1.60 -2.33
CA PRO A 69 11.19 -0.94 -1.18
C PRO A 69 10.50 0.33 -1.65
N LYS A 70 9.17 0.33 -1.59
CA LYS A 70 8.31 1.42 -2.05
C LYS A 70 8.58 2.63 -1.17
N ASN A 71 9.39 3.56 -1.67
CA ASN A 71 9.65 4.82 -1.00
C ASN A 71 8.32 5.47 -0.60
N ILE A 72 8.22 5.80 0.68
CA ILE A 72 7.06 6.46 1.29
C ILE A 72 6.80 7.83 0.63
N PHE A 73 7.84 8.37 -0.03
CA PHE A 73 7.88 9.66 -0.72
C PHE A 73 7.87 9.56 -2.25
N ASP A 74 7.43 8.43 -2.84
CA ASP A 74 7.31 8.35 -4.29
C ASP A 74 6.02 9.03 -4.77
N PHE A 75 6.17 10.28 -5.24
CA PHE A 75 5.06 11.16 -5.66
C PHE A 75 4.69 11.03 -7.14
N LYS A 76 5.43 10.23 -7.92
CA LYS A 76 5.34 10.24 -9.39
C LYS A 76 4.03 9.69 -9.98
N ASN A 77 3.17 9.08 -9.18
CA ASN A 77 1.94 8.43 -9.63
C ASN A 77 0.68 8.83 -8.84
N LEU A 78 0.72 9.93 -8.08
CA LEU A 78 -0.48 10.39 -7.39
C LEU A 78 -1.44 11.06 -8.36
N LYS A 79 -2.70 10.61 -8.32
CA LYS A 79 -3.77 11.25 -9.10
C LYS A 79 -4.11 12.61 -8.47
N TRP A 80 -4.57 13.56 -9.28
CA TRP A 80 -4.83 14.95 -8.84
C TRP A 80 -5.70 15.05 -7.58
N TYR A 81 -6.66 14.14 -7.39
CA TYR A 81 -7.53 14.11 -6.22
C TYR A 81 -6.82 13.62 -4.94
N GLU A 82 -5.75 12.81 -5.07
CA GLU A 82 -4.90 12.43 -3.93
C GLU A 82 -4.03 13.59 -3.47
N TRP A 83 -3.70 14.49 -4.40
CA TRP A 83 -3.09 15.79 -4.11
C TRP A 83 -4.05 16.69 -3.32
N LEU A 84 -5.33 16.72 -3.73
CA LEU A 84 -6.39 17.44 -3.02
C LEU A 84 -6.64 16.88 -1.62
N ALA A 85 -6.45 15.58 -1.41
CA ALA A 85 -6.54 14.94 -0.10
C ALA A 85 -5.38 15.30 0.84
N MET A 86 -4.23 15.71 0.31
CA MET A 86 -3.06 16.14 1.10
C MET A 86 -3.11 17.62 1.50
N LEU A 87 -3.87 18.42 0.75
CA LEU A 87 -4.03 19.87 0.97
C LEU A 87 -4.49 20.24 2.40
N PRO A 88 -5.46 19.55 3.02
CA PRO A 88 -5.89 19.87 4.39
C PRO A 88 -4.76 19.67 5.42
N ALA A 89 -3.99 18.58 5.30
CA ALA A 89 -2.86 18.32 6.17
C ALA A 89 -1.73 19.36 6.00
N PHE A 90 -1.54 19.85 4.77
CA PHE A 90 -0.58 20.90 4.47
C PHE A 90 -0.98 22.25 5.09
N PHE A 91 -2.26 22.62 5.01
CA PHE A 91 -2.79 23.85 5.65
C PHE A 91 -2.62 23.84 7.18
N LEU A 92 -2.85 22.69 7.82
CA LEU A 92 -2.66 22.50 9.26
C LEU A 92 -1.19 22.60 9.69
N LEU A 93 -0.27 22.16 8.83
CA LEU A 93 1.18 22.22 9.06
C LEU A 93 1.66 23.67 9.16
N VAL A 94 1.06 24.57 8.38
CA VAL A 94 1.44 25.99 8.35
C VAL A 94 0.83 26.79 9.50
N GLN A 95 -0.36 26.42 9.98
CA GLN A 95 -1.14 27.29 10.88
C GLN A 95 -0.96 27.01 12.39
N GLY A 96 -0.40 25.85 12.77
CA GLY A 96 -0.31 25.42 14.18
C GLY A 96 1.10 25.40 14.80
N GLY A 97 2.12 25.94 14.14
CA GLY A 97 3.50 25.90 14.64
C GLY A 97 4.02 24.45 14.85
N ALA A 98 4.90 24.24 15.84
CA ALA A 98 5.51 22.92 16.08
C ALA A 98 4.48 21.82 16.41
N ILE A 99 3.40 22.16 17.12
CA ILE A 99 2.35 21.22 17.52
C ILE A 99 1.47 20.86 16.31
N GLY A 100 1.08 21.86 15.51
CA GLY A 100 0.38 21.63 14.25
C GLY A 100 1.20 20.78 13.27
N ALA A 101 2.52 21.00 13.22
CA ALA A 101 3.42 20.21 12.40
C ALA A 101 3.48 18.74 12.83
N ALA A 102 3.59 18.46 14.13
CA ALA A 102 3.66 17.09 14.64
C ALA A 102 2.36 16.31 14.37
N ILE A 103 1.21 16.91 14.69
CA ILE A 103 -0.08 16.26 14.47
C ILE A 103 -0.37 16.18 12.97
N GLY A 104 0.01 17.19 12.18
CA GLY A 104 -0.22 17.23 10.73
C GLY A 104 0.56 16.15 10.00
N PHE A 105 1.81 15.94 10.43
CA PHE A 105 2.67 14.85 9.95
C PHE A 105 2.09 13.47 10.26
N LEU A 106 1.55 13.28 11.48
CA LEU A 106 0.88 12.03 11.84
C LEU A 106 -0.35 11.78 10.96
N GLY A 107 -1.20 12.80 10.75
CA GLY A 107 -2.36 12.71 9.88
C GLY A 107 -2.00 12.39 8.42
N TRP A 108 -0.93 13.01 7.91
CA TRP A 108 -0.38 12.73 6.58
C TRP A 108 0.11 11.28 6.47
N SER A 109 0.88 10.81 7.46
CA SER A 109 1.44 9.46 7.46
C SER A 109 0.36 8.37 7.48
N LEU A 110 -0.70 8.57 8.25
CA LEU A 110 -1.84 7.64 8.34
C LEU A 110 -2.68 7.67 7.05
N SER A 111 -2.91 8.85 6.48
CA SER A 111 -3.65 9.02 5.23
C SER A 111 -2.92 8.34 4.07
N LEU A 112 -1.58 8.45 4.00
CA LEU A 112 -0.75 7.73 3.03
C LEU A 112 -0.87 6.21 3.17
N LYS A 113 -0.87 5.69 4.42
CA LYS A 113 -1.01 4.27 4.70
C LYS A 113 -2.37 3.72 4.25
N ILE A 114 -3.43 4.50 4.44
CA ILE A 114 -4.80 4.11 4.05
C ILE A 114 -5.02 4.20 2.54
N ILE A 115 -4.53 5.27 1.89
CA ILE A 115 -4.63 5.47 0.43
C ILE A 115 -3.89 4.36 -0.33
N ARG A 116 -2.70 3.98 0.15
CA ARG A 116 -1.92 2.84 -0.38
C ARG A 116 -2.48 1.49 0.03
N SER A 117 -3.38 1.40 1.02
CA SER A 117 -4.10 0.15 1.30
C SER A 117 -5.06 -0.13 0.15
N GLU A 118 -4.86 -1.29 -0.46
CA GLU A 118 -5.38 -1.60 -1.77
C GLU A 118 -6.70 -2.41 -1.65
N SER A 119 -7.32 -2.35 -0.45
CA SER A 119 -8.47 -3.14 0.01
C SER A 119 -9.85 -2.45 -0.10
N LYS A 120 -9.94 -1.12 -0.28
CA LYS A 120 -11.22 -0.39 -0.28
C LYS A 120 -11.58 0.24 -1.64
N SER A 121 -12.88 0.24 -1.96
CA SER A 121 -13.46 0.84 -3.18
C SER A 121 -13.05 2.31 -3.30
N LYS A 122 -12.90 2.80 -4.55
CA LYS A 122 -12.49 4.19 -4.84
C LYS A 122 -13.31 5.23 -4.06
N VAL A 123 -14.60 4.98 -3.89
CA VAL A 123 -15.55 5.83 -3.16
C VAL A 123 -15.31 5.76 -1.65
N ALA A 124 -15.07 4.58 -1.08
CA ALA A 124 -14.79 4.42 0.35
C ALA A 124 -13.49 5.13 0.77
N LYS A 125 -12.49 5.21 -0.11
CA LYS A 125 -11.26 5.97 0.16
C LYS A 125 -11.54 7.47 0.33
N ILE A 126 -12.40 8.04 -0.53
CA ILE A 126 -12.80 9.45 -0.45
C ILE A 126 -13.54 9.73 0.85
N PHE A 127 -14.52 8.90 1.22
CA PHE A 127 -15.26 9.09 2.47
C PHE A 127 -14.38 8.99 3.72
N ILE A 128 -13.39 8.09 3.72
CA ILE A 128 -12.45 7.98 4.85
C ILE A 128 -11.56 9.22 4.94
N VAL A 129 -11.03 9.71 3.82
CA VAL A 129 -10.22 10.93 3.81
C VAL A 129 -11.03 12.14 4.29
N VAL A 130 -12.25 12.29 3.80
CA VAL A 130 -13.17 13.35 4.23
C VAL A 130 -13.49 13.22 5.72
N GLY A 131 -13.80 12.01 6.19
CA GLY A 131 -14.08 11.74 7.59
C GLY A 131 -12.89 12.05 8.51
N ILE A 132 -11.68 11.66 8.10
CA ILE A 132 -10.44 12.01 8.82
C ILE A 132 -10.27 13.53 8.88
N THR A 133 -10.49 14.22 7.76
CA THR A 133 -10.37 15.69 7.70
C THR A 133 -11.35 16.38 8.65
N ILE A 134 -12.61 15.94 8.68
CA ILE A 134 -13.63 16.47 9.58
C ILE A 134 -13.27 16.21 11.04
N ALA A 135 -12.92 14.96 11.38
CA ALA A 135 -12.54 14.58 12.74
C ALA A 135 -11.36 15.43 13.23
N TYR A 136 -10.40 15.68 12.34
CA TYR A 136 -9.23 16.49 12.65
C TYR A 136 -9.58 17.96 12.90
N TYR A 137 -10.46 18.54 12.08
CA TYR A 137 -10.97 19.91 12.30
C TYR A 137 -11.68 20.04 13.65
N ILE A 138 -12.47 19.03 14.03
CA ILE A 138 -13.16 18.99 15.33
C ILE A 138 -12.13 18.95 16.47
N THR A 139 -11.12 18.08 16.38
CA THR A 139 -10.06 18.00 17.41
C THR A 139 -9.29 19.32 17.55
N TYR A 140 -8.94 19.96 16.43
CA TYR A 140 -8.27 21.26 16.45
C TYR A 140 -9.13 22.34 17.12
N PHE A 141 -10.43 22.38 16.77
CA PHE A 141 -11.37 23.34 17.37
C PHE A 141 -11.51 23.14 18.88
N ILE A 142 -11.58 21.90 19.34
CA ILE A 142 -11.65 21.58 20.79
C ILE A 142 -10.38 22.06 21.49
N LEU A 143 -9.20 21.72 20.97
CA LEU A 143 -7.91 22.11 21.57
C LEU A 143 -7.74 23.63 21.61
N GLY A 144 -8.06 24.33 20.52
CA GLY A 144 -7.99 25.79 20.45
C GLY A 144 -8.95 26.45 21.45
N SER A 145 -10.18 25.92 21.56
CA SER A 145 -11.16 26.39 22.54
C SER A 145 -10.66 26.20 23.97
N LEU A 146 -10.12 25.03 24.29
CA LEU A 146 -9.57 24.72 25.60
C LEU A 146 -8.38 25.63 25.95
N PHE A 147 -7.52 25.89 24.98
CA PHE A 147 -6.35 26.76 25.14
C PHE A 147 -6.74 28.21 25.40
N ILE A 148 -7.75 28.74 24.71
CA ILE A 148 -8.28 30.09 24.97
C ILE A 148 -8.86 30.18 26.39
N VAL A 149 -9.61 29.17 26.83
CA VAL A 149 -10.13 29.09 28.20
C VAL A 149 -9.00 29.05 29.22
N LEU A 150 -7.95 28.29 28.95
CA LEU A 150 -6.76 28.20 29.81
C LEU A 150 -6.06 29.55 29.95
N ILE A 151 -5.82 30.25 28.83
CA ILE A 151 -5.17 31.58 28.85
C ILE A 151 -6.03 32.60 29.59
N LYS A 152 -7.34 32.62 29.34
CA LYS A 152 -8.25 33.53 30.06
C LYS A 152 -8.28 33.24 31.56
N GLY A 153 -8.24 31.97 31.95
CA GLY A 153 -8.14 31.56 33.35
C GLY A 153 -6.81 31.96 34.01
N LEU A 154 -5.72 31.98 33.25
CA LEU A 154 -4.40 32.41 33.71
C LEU A 154 -4.26 33.94 33.80
N SER A 155 -4.91 34.69 32.90
CA SER A 155 -4.83 36.16 32.84
C SER A 155 -5.85 36.86 33.76
N GLY A 156 -6.79 36.12 34.34
CA GLY A 156 -7.83 36.65 35.25
C GLY A 156 -7.44 36.63 36.74
N LYS A 157 -6.18 36.35 37.06
CA LYS A 157 -5.57 36.56 38.38
C LYS A 157 -4.59 37.72 38.29
#